data_AF-A0A1S9CPM4-F1
#
_entry.id   AF-A0A1S9CPM4-F1
#
_cell.length_a   1.000
_cell.length_b   1.000
_cell.length_c   1.000
_cell.angle_alpha   90.00
_cell.angle_beta   90.00
_cell.angle_gamma   90.00
#
_symmetry.space_group_name_H-M   'P 1'
#
loop_
_entity.id
_entity.type
_entity.pdbx_description
1 polymer ?
#
loop_
_entity_poly.entity_id
_entity_poly.type
_entity_poly.pdbx_seq_one_letter_code
_entity_poly.pdbx_strand_id
1 'polypeptide(L)'
;MIEKIKQQLLDEYEQHQTAFLALGITFVLCILILLNTNVIKMQYYKYSGDTTAVLKVMNYQVSKEGESSKMYYSQGLNYLLNDMSFESRDFLEEYYLTFSEYNKEQILQNYNDRGLLIRNPIGIFEDLANGEYTTQLIRYINRLDIHDFENILIAGFGEELTMSNENIEDFYNVVRRYTTKITLENFQVSIYALLQFLSDVENSEIIELLEQINRDTIYNTLMGELKFRTVSLDDFSKWTEILNKMGCFTTQEYANFNNIYTYVNMLRQQYTSLWSQAVEAYTITALSDEETASYEAQLNTIYQIVQDIEETILEGNSRLEELGSDDPWWKYYLKSVEERDEIEEINSNIDSLYAQVGVLWTEKEQLNTAISLVRDTYDYTQNSELLTTIEGKLDDIEAEIKSQLTIIEELFNIRAVTIELK
;
A
#
# COMPACT_ATOMS: atom_id res chain seq x y z
N MET A 1 40.86 -84.27 18.42
CA MET A 1 41.67 -83.11 18.85
C MET A 1 40.79 -82.01 19.43
N ILE A 2 39.76 -81.58 18.69
CA ILE A 2 38.75 -80.60 19.15
C ILE A 2 38.03 -81.05 20.43
N GLU A 3 37.64 -82.33 20.53
CA GLU A 3 37.02 -82.88 21.77
C GLU A 3 37.93 -82.87 22.99
N LYS A 4 39.24 -83.11 22.82
CA LYS A 4 40.19 -83.04 23.94
C LYS A 4 40.38 -81.61 24.45
N ILE A 5 40.45 -80.64 23.52
CA ILE A 5 40.55 -79.22 23.86
C ILE A 5 39.26 -78.75 24.56
N LYS A 6 38.09 -79.21 24.09
CA LYS A 6 36.80 -78.92 24.73
C LYS A 6 36.71 -79.49 26.14
N GLN A 7 37.16 -80.72 26.35
CA GLN A 7 37.15 -81.36 27.68
C GLN A 7 38.12 -80.66 28.65
N GLN A 8 39.32 -80.28 28.20
CA GLN A 8 40.28 -79.52 29.01
C GLN A 8 39.77 -78.14 29.41
N LEU A 9 39.08 -77.42 28.50
CA LEU A 9 38.45 -76.15 28.82
C LEU A 9 37.30 -76.28 29.83
N LEU A 10 36.55 -77.39 29.78
CA LEU A 10 35.49 -77.67 30.75
C LEU A 10 36.05 -77.99 32.13
N ASP A 11 37.11 -78.80 32.20
CA ASP A 11 37.79 -79.13 33.46
C ASP A 11 38.45 -77.88 34.07
N GLU A 12 39.11 -77.03 33.27
CA GLU A 12 39.67 -75.75 33.75
C GLU A 12 38.57 -74.76 34.20
N TYR A 13 37.42 -74.74 33.52
CA TYR A 13 36.28 -73.92 33.92
C TYR A 13 35.66 -74.41 35.24
N GLU A 14 35.50 -75.73 35.45
CA GLU A 14 35.01 -76.27 36.73
C GLU A 14 36.00 -76.01 37.87
N GLN A 15 37.30 -76.16 37.61
CA GLN A 15 38.35 -76.00 38.64
C GLN A 15 38.57 -74.53 39.05
N HIS A 16 38.35 -73.59 38.11
CA HIS A 16 38.52 -72.14 38.34
C HIS A 16 37.21 -71.35 38.18
N GLN A 17 36.07 -72.00 38.38
CA GLN A 17 34.74 -71.45 38.11
C GLN A 17 34.50 -70.10 38.79
N THR A 18 34.95 -69.95 40.03
CA THR A 18 34.89 -68.70 40.81
C THR A 18 35.74 -67.58 40.21
N ALA A 19 36.92 -67.89 39.67
CA ALA A 19 37.79 -66.91 39.03
C ALA A 19 37.22 -66.45 37.68
N PHE A 20 36.66 -67.36 36.89
CA PHE A 20 35.96 -67.01 35.64
C PHE A 20 34.70 -66.19 35.90
N LEU A 21 33.91 -66.52 36.93
CA LEU A 21 32.77 -65.72 37.38
C LEU A 21 33.20 -64.31 37.80
N ALA A 22 34.27 -64.18 38.60
CA ALA A 22 34.79 -62.89 39.02
C ALA A 22 35.28 -62.04 37.85
N LEU A 23 36.01 -62.63 36.89
CA LEU A 23 36.45 -61.95 35.67
C LEU A 23 35.26 -61.53 34.78
N GLY A 24 34.26 -62.40 34.62
CA GLY A 24 33.04 -62.10 33.88
C GLY A 24 32.26 -60.93 34.49
N ILE A 25 32.07 -60.93 35.81
CA ILE A 25 31.41 -59.85 36.54
C ILE A 25 32.21 -58.54 36.41
N THR A 26 33.53 -58.60 36.56
CA THR A 26 34.42 -57.42 36.43
C THR A 26 34.37 -56.84 35.03
N PHE A 27 34.36 -57.70 34.00
CA PHE A 27 34.26 -57.30 32.60
C PHE A 27 32.91 -56.64 32.29
N VAL A 28 31.80 -57.22 32.77
CA VAL A 28 30.46 -56.63 32.64
C VAL A 28 30.38 -55.27 33.36
N LEU A 29 30.95 -55.15 34.56
CA LEU A 29 31.03 -53.87 35.29
C LEU A 29 31.87 -52.84 34.52
N CYS A 30 33.02 -53.22 33.97
CA CYS A 30 33.84 -52.33 33.15
C CYS A 30 33.11 -51.86 31.89
N ILE A 31 32.39 -52.75 31.21
CA ILE A 31 31.55 -52.40 30.05
C ILE A 31 30.42 -51.45 30.47
N LEU A 32 29.72 -51.72 31.59
CA LEU A 32 28.66 -50.83 32.09
C LEU A 32 29.18 -49.43 32.44
N ILE A 33 30.39 -49.33 33.00
CA ILE A 33 31.07 -48.06 33.30
C ILE A 33 31.49 -47.33 32.02
N LEU A 34 32.03 -48.06 31.04
CA LEU A 34 32.43 -47.49 29.74
C LEU A 34 31.23 -47.01 28.92
N LEU A 35 30.12 -47.75 28.94
CA LEU A 35 28.88 -47.37 28.25
C LEU A 35 28.19 -46.16 28.92
N ASN A 36 28.41 -45.94 30.22
CA ASN A 36 27.78 -44.86 30.99
C ASN A 36 28.77 -43.80 31.50
N THR A 37 29.95 -43.67 30.88
CA THR A 37 31.00 -42.79 31.41
C THR A 37 30.54 -41.33 31.51
N ASN A 38 29.67 -40.87 30.62
CA ASN A 38 29.10 -39.52 30.71
C ASN A 38 28.15 -39.34 31.91
N VAL A 39 27.38 -40.38 32.27
CA VAL A 39 26.52 -40.35 33.47
C VAL A 39 27.37 -40.26 34.72
N ILE A 40 28.44 -41.07 34.81
CA ILE A 40 29.35 -41.08 35.96
C ILE A 40 30.12 -39.76 36.06
N LYS A 41 30.63 -39.24 34.95
CA LYS A 41 31.28 -37.92 34.89
C LYS A 41 30.33 -36.82 35.36
N MET A 42 29.11 -36.80 34.86
CA MET A 42 28.10 -35.81 35.25
C MET A 42 27.79 -35.89 36.74
N GLN A 43 27.57 -37.09 37.31
CA GLN A 43 27.36 -37.25 38.75
C GLN A 43 28.54 -36.74 39.58
N TYR A 44 29.77 -37.06 39.16
CA TYR A 44 30.98 -36.62 39.84
C TYR A 44 31.12 -35.09 39.81
N TYR A 45 30.94 -34.45 38.65
CA TYR A 45 31.02 -32.99 38.51
C TYR A 45 29.94 -32.27 39.30
N LYS A 46 28.71 -32.79 39.30
CA LYS A 46 27.63 -32.27 40.14
C LYS A 46 27.94 -32.35 41.63
N TYR A 47 28.46 -33.50 42.09
CA TYR A 47 28.78 -33.69 43.51
C TYR A 47 29.95 -32.80 43.96
N SER A 48 30.89 -32.53 43.08
CA SER A 48 32.02 -31.63 43.34
C SER A 48 31.68 -30.14 43.16
N GLY A 49 30.48 -29.81 42.65
CA GLY A 49 30.07 -28.42 42.40
C GLY A 49 30.85 -27.75 41.26
N ASP A 50 31.39 -28.53 40.32
CA ASP A 50 32.18 -28.01 39.20
C ASP A 50 31.29 -27.67 38.00
N THR A 51 30.70 -26.46 38.03
CA THR A 51 29.84 -25.96 36.96
C THR A 51 30.54 -25.94 35.61
N THR A 52 31.84 -25.62 35.56
CA THR A 52 32.60 -25.59 34.29
C THR A 52 32.68 -26.97 33.66
N ALA A 53 32.95 -28.01 34.45
CA ALA A 53 32.98 -29.38 33.96
C ALA A 53 31.60 -29.89 33.56
N VAL A 54 30.52 -29.51 34.28
CA VAL A 54 29.14 -29.81 33.88
C VAL A 54 28.83 -29.17 32.52
N LEU A 55 29.10 -27.88 32.35
CA LEU A 55 28.88 -27.15 31.10
C LEU A 55 29.65 -27.77 29.93
N LYS A 56 30.90 -28.18 30.14
CA LYS A 56 31.70 -28.85 29.11
C LYS A 56 31.06 -30.16 28.61
N VAL A 57 30.42 -30.92 29.50
CA VAL A 57 29.68 -32.13 29.14
C VAL A 57 28.37 -31.77 28.42
N MET A 58 27.68 -30.72 28.85
CA MET A 58 26.41 -30.27 28.26
C MET A 58 26.58 -29.65 26.86
N ASN A 59 27.55 -28.75 26.65
CA ASN A 59 27.83 -28.08 25.36
C ASN A 59 28.03 -29.07 24.20
N TYR A 60 28.70 -30.19 24.45
CA TYR A 60 28.96 -31.16 23.40
C TYR A 60 27.71 -31.95 22.96
N GLN A 61 26.64 -31.88 23.74
CA GLN A 61 25.50 -32.77 23.65
C GLN A 61 24.18 -32.03 23.36
N VAL A 62 24.08 -30.76 23.73
CA VAL A 62 22.88 -29.94 23.54
C VAL A 62 22.45 -29.83 22.08
N SER A 63 23.41 -29.78 21.15
CA SER A 63 23.15 -29.68 19.70
C SER A 63 23.03 -31.03 18.98
N LYS A 64 23.07 -32.16 19.71
CA LYS A 64 23.08 -33.49 19.12
C LYS A 64 21.74 -34.20 19.25
N GLU A 65 21.24 -34.66 18.11
CA GLU A 65 19.97 -35.37 18.02
C GLU A 65 19.98 -36.63 18.91
N GLY A 66 18.98 -36.77 19.77
CA GLY A 66 18.83 -37.90 20.70
C GLY A 66 19.72 -37.88 21.95
N GLU A 67 20.59 -36.89 22.14
CA GLU A 67 21.38 -36.75 23.37
C GLU A 67 20.60 -36.04 24.50
N SER A 68 19.70 -35.13 24.13
CA SER A 68 18.83 -34.39 25.07
C SER A 68 17.85 -35.28 25.85
N SER A 69 17.55 -36.49 25.34
CA SER A 69 16.71 -37.48 26.00
C SER A 69 17.46 -38.37 26.99
N LYS A 70 18.79 -38.27 27.07
CA LYS A 70 19.60 -39.13 27.93
C LYS A 70 19.60 -38.66 29.38
N MET A 71 19.66 -39.62 30.30
CA MET A 71 19.60 -39.38 31.75
C MET A 71 20.62 -38.36 32.26
N TYR A 72 21.87 -38.40 31.75
CA TYR A 72 22.91 -37.48 32.19
C TYR A 72 22.64 -36.04 31.75
N TYR A 73 21.95 -35.84 30.62
CA TYR A 73 21.58 -34.51 30.13
C TYR A 73 20.54 -33.89 31.05
N SER A 74 19.47 -34.64 31.37
CA SER A 74 18.47 -34.22 32.37
C SER A 74 19.11 -33.91 33.74
N GLN A 75 20.08 -34.73 34.17
CA GLN A 75 20.81 -34.46 35.42
C GLN A 75 21.64 -33.18 35.35
N GLY A 76 22.31 -32.91 34.23
CA GLY A 76 23.08 -31.69 33.99
C GLY A 76 22.18 -30.46 33.96
N LEU A 77 21.10 -30.50 33.18
CA LEU A 77 20.10 -29.42 33.12
C LEU A 77 19.53 -29.09 34.50
N ASN A 78 19.08 -30.09 35.25
CA ASN A 78 18.60 -29.90 36.62
C ASN A 78 19.67 -29.30 37.56
N TYR A 79 20.95 -29.58 37.33
CA TYR A 79 22.02 -28.94 38.09
C TYR A 79 22.14 -27.47 37.72
N LEU A 80 22.17 -27.12 36.42
CA LEU A 80 22.27 -25.74 35.95
C LEU A 80 21.08 -24.88 36.40
N LEU A 81 19.87 -25.44 36.38
CA LEU A 81 18.64 -24.79 36.88
C LEU A 81 18.67 -24.54 38.41
N ASN A 82 19.40 -25.37 39.16
CA ASN A 82 19.57 -25.17 40.60
C ASN A 82 20.70 -24.16 40.89
N ASP A 83 21.80 -24.23 40.14
CA ASP A 83 22.97 -23.38 40.29
C ASP A 83 22.67 -21.92 39.90
N MET A 84 22.14 -21.68 38.70
CA MET A 84 21.77 -20.35 38.18
C MET A 84 22.88 -19.28 38.33
N SER A 85 24.14 -19.70 38.34
CA SER A 85 25.30 -18.81 38.20
C SER A 85 25.25 -18.06 36.87
N PHE A 86 26.16 -17.10 36.68
CA PHE A 86 26.27 -16.36 35.43
C PHE A 86 26.54 -17.32 34.26
N GLU A 87 27.46 -18.26 34.43
CA GLU A 87 27.85 -19.26 33.44
C GLU A 87 26.73 -20.25 33.14
N SER A 88 25.99 -20.69 34.16
CA SER A 88 24.81 -21.54 33.97
C SER A 88 23.72 -20.80 33.18
N ARG A 89 23.48 -19.52 33.47
CA ARG A 89 22.50 -18.72 32.73
C ARG A 89 22.94 -18.45 31.29
N ASP A 90 24.20 -18.07 31.07
CA ASP A 90 24.77 -17.90 29.72
C ASP A 90 24.49 -19.14 28.87
N PHE A 91 24.75 -20.33 29.40
CA PHE A 91 24.48 -21.58 28.69
C PHE A 91 22.99 -21.79 28.38
N LEU A 92 22.12 -21.59 29.37
CA LEU A 92 20.67 -21.80 29.18
C LEU A 92 20.08 -20.81 28.16
N GLU A 93 20.59 -19.58 28.13
CA GLU A 93 20.16 -18.56 27.19
C GLU A 93 20.74 -18.79 25.78
N GLU A 94 22.03 -19.13 25.66
CA GLU A 94 22.70 -19.43 24.38
C GLU A 94 22.02 -20.57 23.62
N TYR A 95 21.62 -21.62 24.34
CA TYR A 95 21.02 -22.82 23.75
C TYR A 95 19.49 -22.85 23.85
N TYR A 96 18.84 -21.75 24.25
CA TYR A 96 17.40 -21.72 24.54
C TYR A 96 16.55 -22.37 23.43
N LEU A 97 16.78 -21.95 22.18
CA LEU A 97 16.06 -22.42 20.99
C LEU A 97 16.31 -23.89 20.64
N THR A 98 17.39 -24.48 21.13
CA THR A 98 17.72 -25.89 20.87
C THR A 98 17.09 -26.84 21.89
N PHE A 99 16.59 -26.33 23.01
CA PHE A 99 15.91 -27.16 24.00
C PHE A 99 14.53 -27.57 23.49
N SER A 100 14.13 -28.81 23.82
CA SER A 100 12.74 -29.24 23.67
C SER A 100 11.79 -28.37 24.48
N GLU A 101 10.53 -28.24 24.05
CA GLU A 101 9.47 -27.52 24.75
C GLU A 101 9.39 -27.77 26.26
N TYR A 102 9.45 -29.04 26.67
CA TYR A 102 9.47 -29.40 28.10
C TYR A 102 10.62 -28.73 28.88
N ASN A 103 11.81 -28.67 28.29
CA ASN A 103 12.99 -28.08 28.91
C ASN A 103 12.92 -26.54 28.88
N LYS A 104 12.43 -25.93 27.79
CA LYS A 104 12.14 -24.49 27.73
C LYS A 104 11.20 -24.09 28.88
N GLU A 105 10.13 -24.86 29.10
CA GLU A 105 9.18 -24.61 30.18
C GLU A 105 9.82 -24.72 31.57
N GLN A 106 10.71 -25.71 31.81
CA GLN A 106 11.47 -25.83 33.07
C GLN A 106 12.45 -24.66 33.30
N ILE A 107 13.07 -24.17 32.21
CA ILE A 107 13.94 -22.99 32.25
C ILE A 107 13.11 -21.76 32.63
N LEU A 108 12.03 -21.48 31.90
CA LEU A 108 11.13 -20.37 32.17
C LEU A 108 10.54 -20.42 33.58
N GLN A 109 10.15 -21.60 34.06
CA GLN A 109 9.69 -21.78 35.43
C GLN A 109 10.74 -21.34 36.45
N ASN A 110 12.01 -21.75 36.28
CA ASN A 110 13.09 -21.33 37.19
C ASN A 110 13.36 -19.82 37.11
N TYR A 111 13.34 -19.22 35.93
CA TYR A 111 13.48 -17.77 35.77
C TYR A 111 12.31 -17.03 36.45
N ASN A 112 11.09 -17.53 36.30
CA ASN A 112 9.89 -17.00 36.94
C ASN A 112 9.99 -17.06 38.47
N ASP A 113 10.32 -18.22 39.02
CA ASP A 113 10.37 -18.46 40.46
C ASP A 113 11.50 -17.67 41.15
N ARG A 114 12.56 -17.32 40.42
CA ARG A 114 13.71 -16.56 40.92
C ARG A 114 13.65 -15.06 40.66
N GLY A 115 12.62 -14.55 39.96
CA GLY A 115 12.58 -13.12 39.63
C GLY A 115 13.62 -12.70 38.58
N LEU A 116 14.14 -13.62 37.76
CA LEU A 116 15.20 -13.36 36.79
C LEU A 116 14.63 -13.12 35.39
N LEU A 117 15.34 -12.30 34.62
CA LEU A 117 15.09 -12.03 33.19
C LEU A 117 16.20 -12.62 32.33
N ILE A 118 15.81 -13.04 31.12
CA ILE A 118 16.70 -13.50 30.06
C ILE A 118 17.31 -12.27 29.39
N ARG A 119 18.64 -12.27 29.19
CA ARG A 119 19.38 -11.16 28.57
C ARG A 119 19.30 -11.17 27.05
N ASN A 120 19.27 -12.35 26.44
CA ASN A 120 19.03 -12.48 25.00
C ASN A 120 17.61 -13.00 24.73
N PRO A 121 16.62 -12.11 24.53
CA PRO A 121 15.23 -12.50 24.42
C PRO A 121 14.84 -13.10 23.06
N ILE A 122 15.76 -13.32 22.12
CA ILE A 122 15.42 -13.84 20.78
C ILE A 122 14.61 -15.13 20.83
N GLY A 123 14.96 -16.04 21.75
CA GLY A 123 14.22 -17.29 21.91
C GLY A 123 12.79 -17.10 22.42
N ILE A 124 12.58 -16.08 23.27
CA ILE A 124 11.26 -15.70 23.77
C ILE A 124 10.42 -15.08 22.66
N PHE A 125 11.06 -14.27 21.82
CA PHE A 125 10.41 -13.72 20.63
C PHE A 125 9.93 -14.83 19.69
N GLU A 126 10.80 -15.78 19.34
CA GLU A 126 10.46 -16.87 18.42
C GLU A 126 9.32 -17.76 18.96
N ASP A 127 9.34 -18.12 20.24
CA ASP A 127 8.24 -18.89 20.86
C ASP A 127 6.91 -18.11 20.74
N LEU A 128 6.94 -16.79 20.93
CA LEU A 128 5.74 -15.95 20.85
C LEU A 128 5.21 -15.74 19.43
N ALA A 129 6.10 -15.48 18.47
CA ALA A 129 5.77 -15.30 17.06
C ALA A 129 5.13 -16.56 16.49
N ASN A 130 5.67 -17.74 16.84
CA ASN A 130 5.14 -19.06 16.47
C ASN A 130 3.81 -19.43 17.16
N GLY A 131 3.30 -18.58 18.05
CA GLY A 131 2.04 -18.81 18.74
C GLY A 131 2.11 -19.85 19.87
N GLU A 132 3.31 -20.14 20.39
CA GLU A 132 3.49 -21.04 21.53
C GLU A 132 3.18 -20.28 22.82
N TYR A 133 2.14 -20.69 23.57
CA TYR A 133 1.64 -19.93 24.72
C TYR A 133 1.60 -20.78 25.99
N THR A 134 2.76 -21.27 26.42
CA THR A 134 2.86 -22.05 27.66
C THR A 134 2.55 -21.20 28.89
N THR A 135 2.13 -21.84 29.98
CA THR A 135 1.81 -21.15 31.24
C THR A 135 3.02 -20.35 31.76
N GLN A 136 4.22 -20.90 31.62
CA GLN A 136 5.44 -20.25 32.09
C GLN A 136 5.86 -19.08 31.21
N LEU A 137 5.67 -19.17 29.89
CA LEU A 137 5.96 -18.07 28.97
C LEU A 137 5.02 -16.88 29.20
N ILE A 138 3.72 -17.13 29.35
CA ILE A 138 2.75 -16.06 29.68
C ILE A 138 3.11 -15.42 31.03
N ARG A 139 3.44 -16.23 32.04
CA ARG A 139 3.87 -15.72 33.35
C ARG A 139 5.16 -14.90 33.26
N TYR A 140 6.08 -15.28 32.39
CA TYR A 140 7.32 -14.55 32.13
C TYR A 140 7.04 -13.18 31.53
N ILE A 141 6.23 -13.12 30.46
CA ILE A 141 5.89 -11.89 29.74
C ILE A 141 5.14 -10.91 30.63
N ASN A 142 4.19 -11.40 31.44
CA ASN A 142 3.38 -10.55 32.33
C ASN A 142 4.17 -9.88 33.46
N ARG A 143 5.42 -10.30 33.68
CA ARG A 143 6.33 -9.69 34.66
C ARG A 143 7.21 -8.59 34.05
N LEU A 144 7.36 -8.58 32.73
CA LEU A 144 8.23 -7.62 32.05
C LEU A 144 7.65 -6.21 32.20
N ASP A 145 8.51 -5.26 32.52
CA ASP A 145 8.16 -3.88 32.29
C ASP A 145 8.17 -3.58 30.78
N ILE A 146 7.73 -2.37 30.43
CA ILE A 146 7.58 -2.00 29.03
C ILE A 146 8.92 -1.98 28.29
N HIS A 147 10.01 -1.61 28.96
CA HIS A 147 11.33 -1.52 28.35
C HIS A 147 11.87 -2.92 28.06
N ASP A 148 11.73 -3.84 29.01
CA ASP A 148 12.12 -5.24 28.83
C ASP A 148 11.28 -5.91 27.73
N PHE A 149 9.99 -5.61 27.62
CA PHE A 149 9.14 -6.14 26.56
C PHE A 149 9.52 -5.58 25.19
N GLU A 150 9.79 -4.27 25.07
CA GLU A 150 10.28 -3.68 23.82
C GLU A 150 11.64 -4.25 23.41
N ASN A 151 12.50 -4.62 24.35
CA ASN A 151 13.76 -5.33 24.04
C ASN A 151 13.51 -6.71 23.41
N ILE A 152 12.39 -7.38 23.71
CA ILE A 152 11.98 -8.62 23.01
C ILE A 152 11.63 -8.30 21.55
N LEU A 153 10.85 -7.25 21.32
CA LEU A 153 10.47 -6.81 19.97
C LEU A 153 11.71 -6.44 19.16
N ILE A 154 12.66 -5.71 19.77
CA ILE A 154 13.91 -5.30 19.12
C ILE A 154 14.78 -6.49 18.77
N ALA A 155 14.84 -7.52 19.62
CA ALA A 155 15.62 -8.72 19.31
C ALA A 155 15.08 -9.44 18.07
N GLY A 156 13.75 -9.52 17.90
CA GLY A 156 13.11 -10.19 16.77
C GLY A 156 13.06 -9.36 15.48
N PHE A 157 12.61 -8.11 15.58
CA PHE A 157 12.34 -7.26 14.43
C PHE A 157 13.45 -6.24 14.12
N GLY A 158 14.39 -6.02 15.04
CA GLY A 158 15.29 -4.87 15.04
C GLY A 158 14.65 -3.62 15.66
N GLU A 159 15.33 -2.48 15.59
CA GLU A 159 14.85 -1.22 16.19
C GLU A 159 13.55 -0.69 15.54
N GLU A 160 13.29 -1.04 14.28
CA GLU A 160 12.13 -0.61 13.50
C GLU A 160 11.46 -1.81 12.79
N LEU A 161 10.14 -1.94 12.96
CA LEU A 161 9.36 -2.95 12.26
C LEU A 161 9.21 -2.62 10.76
N THR A 162 9.78 -3.48 9.91
CA THR A 162 9.48 -3.44 8.47
C THR A 162 8.15 -4.11 8.18
N MET A 163 7.18 -3.39 7.61
CA MET A 163 5.84 -3.91 7.36
C MET A 163 5.78 -4.95 6.23
N SER A 164 5.31 -6.14 6.55
CA SER A 164 4.95 -7.23 5.64
C SER A 164 3.82 -8.05 6.28
N ASN A 165 3.08 -8.84 5.50
CA ASN A 165 2.00 -9.67 6.07
C ASN A 165 2.51 -10.64 7.16
N GLU A 166 3.67 -11.27 6.93
CA GLU A 166 4.31 -12.17 7.89
C GLU A 166 4.72 -11.43 9.17
N ASN A 167 5.38 -10.29 9.04
CA ASN A 167 5.81 -9.50 10.19
C ASN A 167 4.63 -8.92 10.99
N ILE A 168 3.50 -8.60 10.32
CA ILE A 168 2.28 -8.13 10.98
C ILE A 168 1.67 -9.24 11.84
N GLU A 169 1.59 -10.46 11.29
CA GLU A 169 1.09 -11.64 12.03
C GLU A 169 1.96 -11.94 13.24
N ASP A 170 3.29 -11.97 13.06
CA ASP A 170 4.24 -12.15 14.17
C ASP A 170 4.10 -11.05 15.21
N PHE A 171 4.01 -9.79 14.78
CA PHE A 171 3.88 -8.66 15.69
C PHE A 171 2.58 -8.76 16.48
N TYR A 172 1.46 -9.08 15.83
CA TYR A 172 0.19 -9.35 16.49
C TYR A 172 0.30 -10.50 17.51
N ASN A 173 0.91 -11.63 17.13
CA ASN A 173 1.05 -12.81 17.97
C ASN A 173 1.88 -12.54 19.24
N VAL A 174 2.93 -11.73 19.13
CA VAL A 174 3.79 -11.32 20.24
C VAL A 174 3.06 -10.32 21.15
N VAL A 175 2.47 -9.28 20.57
CA VAL A 175 1.93 -8.14 21.31
C VAL A 175 0.62 -8.46 22.03
N ARG A 176 -0.28 -9.26 21.43
CA ARG A 176 -1.59 -9.60 22.02
C ARG A 176 -1.55 -10.29 23.38
N ARG A 177 -0.38 -10.76 23.80
CA ARG A 177 -0.16 -11.46 25.08
C ARG A 177 0.36 -10.56 26.18
N TYR A 178 0.85 -9.38 25.81
CA TYR A 178 1.32 -8.42 26.79
C TYR A 178 0.13 -7.72 27.44
N THR A 179 0.13 -7.62 28.77
CA THR A 179 -1.03 -7.13 29.54
C THR A 179 -1.15 -5.62 29.55
N THR A 180 -0.08 -4.91 29.22
CA THR A 180 0.00 -3.46 29.25
C THR A 180 0.07 -2.92 27.83
N LYS A 181 -0.47 -1.71 27.61
CA LYS A 181 -0.36 -1.05 26.31
C LYS A 181 1.08 -0.63 26.02
N ILE A 182 1.54 -0.91 24.80
CA ILE A 182 2.90 -0.60 24.36
C ILE A 182 3.03 0.90 24.10
N THR A 183 4.08 1.52 24.62
CA THR A 183 4.33 2.97 24.47
C THR A 183 5.22 3.30 23.27
N LEU A 184 5.94 2.33 22.72
CA LEU A 184 6.85 2.44 21.57
C LEU A 184 7.99 3.43 21.83
N GLU A 185 8.59 3.35 23.03
CA GLU A 185 9.66 4.27 23.44
C GLU A 185 11.00 3.90 22.81
N ASN A 186 11.29 2.60 22.70
CA ASN A 186 12.55 2.05 22.18
C ASN A 186 12.36 1.30 20.86
N PHE A 187 11.13 0.87 20.56
CA PHE A 187 10.79 0.13 19.36
C PHE A 187 9.90 0.97 18.44
N GLN A 188 10.28 1.09 17.16
CA GLN A 188 9.57 1.91 16.18
C GLN A 188 8.66 1.08 15.29
N VAL A 189 7.44 1.59 15.08
CA VAL A 189 6.46 1.00 14.16
C VAL A 189 5.73 2.10 13.40
N SER A 190 5.62 1.95 12.08
CA SER A 190 4.88 2.90 11.24
C SER A 190 3.38 2.66 11.35
N ILE A 191 2.67 3.56 12.01
CA ILE A 191 1.20 3.50 12.14
C ILE A 191 0.55 3.76 10.79
N TYR A 192 1.08 4.69 10.00
CA TYR A 192 0.66 4.94 8.63
C TYR A 192 0.72 3.66 7.79
N ALA A 193 1.87 2.96 7.81
CA ALA A 193 2.02 1.75 7.02
C ALA A 193 1.10 0.64 7.53
N LEU A 194 0.96 0.47 8.85
CA LEU A 194 0.04 -0.51 9.42
C LEU A 194 -1.41 -0.27 8.97
N LEU A 195 -1.88 0.98 8.98
CA LEU A 195 -3.21 1.37 8.52
C LEU A 195 -3.41 1.18 7.01
N GLN A 196 -2.35 1.17 6.20
CA GLN A 196 -2.43 0.85 4.77
C GLN A 196 -2.70 -0.65 4.52
N PHE A 197 -2.41 -1.52 5.49
CA PHE A 197 -2.78 -2.94 5.44
C PHE A 197 -4.20 -3.23 5.93
N LEU A 198 -4.96 -2.21 6.34
CA LEU A 198 -6.38 -2.38 6.63
C LEU A 198 -7.10 -2.83 5.35
N SER A 199 -7.58 -4.08 5.37
CA SER A 199 -8.65 -4.49 4.47
C SER A 199 -9.96 -3.86 4.93
N ASP A 200 -10.96 -3.72 4.04
CA ASP A 200 -12.30 -3.15 4.35
C ASP A 200 -13.11 -3.95 5.40
N VAL A 201 -12.48 -4.87 6.15
CA VAL A 201 -13.11 -5.73 7.15
C VAL A 201 -12.99 -5.10 8.53
N GLU A 202 -14.13 -4.83 9.18
CA GLU A 202 -14.25 -4.24 10.53
C GLU A 202 -13.57 -5.05 11.66
N ASN A 203 -13.12 -6.29 11.40
CA ASN A 203 -12.39 -7.16 12.33
C ASN A 203 -11.06 -7.61 11.71
N SER A 204 -10.15 -6.66 11.51
CA SER A 204 -8.79 -6.98 11.06
C SER A 204 -7.83 -7.08 12.24
N GLU A 205 -6.84 -7.97 12.13
CA GLU A 205 -5.73 -8.12 13.10
C GLU A 205 -5.04 -6.78 13.37
N ILE A 206 -5.05 -5.87 12.40
CA ILE A 206 -4.55 -4.51 12.52
C ILE A 206 -5.26 -3.71 13.62
N ILE A 207 -6.59 -3.79 13.71
CA ILE A 207 -7.35 -3.07 14.74
C ILE A 207 -7.01 -3.64 16.13
N GLU A 208 -6.99 -4.97 16.26
CA GLU A 208 -6.62 -5.62 17.52
C GLU A 208 -5.18 -5.29 17.94
N LEU A 209 -4.27 -5.18 16.97
CA LEU A 209 -2.88 -4.78 17.20
C LEU A 209 -2.80 -3.33 17.70
N LEU A 210 -3.51 -2.42 17.05
CA LEU A 210 -3.59 -1.02 17.46
C LEU A 210 -4.16 -0.90 18.89
N GLU A 211 -5.10 -1.74 19.30
CA GLU A 211 -5.65 -1.69 20.66
C GLU A 211 -4.62 -1.99 21.75
N GLN A 212 -3.57 -2.76 21.41
CA GLN A 212 -2.45 -3.05 22.29
C GLN A 212 -1.41 -1.93 22.36
N ILE A 213 -1.49 -0.92 21.49
CA ILE A 213 -0.60 0.25 21.52
C ILE A 213 -1.27 1.37 22.31
N ASN A 214 -0.48 2.18 23.01
CA ASN A 214 -0.97 3.37 23.69
C ASN A 214 -1.58 4.35 22.67
N ARG A 215 -2.82 4.79 22.92
CA ARG A 215 -3.57 5.67 22.02
C ARG A 215 -2.85 6.99 21.70
N ASP A 216 -2.13 7.56 22.67
CA ASP A 216 -1.43 8.83 22.50
C ASP A 216 -0.22 8.63 21.58
N THR A 217 0.44 7.47 21.70
CA THR A 217 1.51 7.06 20.79
C THR A 217 0.98 6.84 19.37
N ILE A 218 -0.16 6.16 19.20
CA ILE A 218 -0.78 5.94 17.89
C ILE A 218 -1.05 7.28 17.21
N TYR A 219 -1.72 8.20 17.91
CA TYR A 219 -2.05 9.52 17.40
C TYR A 219 -0.79 10.31 17.02
N ASN A 220 0.16 10.45 17.94
CA ASN A 220 1.35 11.26 17.72
C ASN A 220 2.23 10.71 16.59
N THR A 221 2.37 9.39 16.50
CA THR A 221 3.14 8.73 15.45
C THR A 221 2.48 8.93 14.10
N LEU A 222 1.18 8.63 13.98
CA LEU A 222 0.45 8.80 12.72
C LEU A 222 0.47 10.26 12.23
N MET A 223 0.15 11.23 13.10
CA MET A 223 0.15 12.64 12.72
C MET A 223 1.57 13.13 12.38
N GLY A 224 2.59 12.60 13.07
CA GLY A 224 3.99 12.82 12.73
C GLY A 224 4.35 12.32 11.33
N GLU A 225 3.88 11.13 10.95
CA GLU A 225 4.10 10.54 9.63
C GLU A 225 3.34 11.29 8.52
N LEU A 226 2.10 11.72 8.79
CA LEU A 226 1.26 12.47 7.85
C LEU A 226 1.74 13.91 7.57
N LYS A 227 2.75 14.39 8.30
CA LYS A 227 3.50 15.61 7.92
C LYS A 227 4.40 15.41 6.71
N PHE A 228 4.72 14.15 6.37
CA PHE A 228 5.63 13.83 5.28
C PHE A 228 5.02 12.92 4.23
N ARG A 229 3.87 12.29 4.54
CA ARG A 229 3.16 11.36 3.67
C ARG A 229 1.81 11.94 3.25
N THR A 230 1.40 11.64 2.02
CA THR A 230 0.09 11.99 1.47
C THR A 230 -0.93 10.89 1.79
N VAL A 231 -2.19 11.26 2.04
CA VAL A 231 -3.29 10.31 2.24
C VAL A 231 -4.53 10.76 1.48
N SER A 232 -5.32 9.82 0.95
CA SER A 232 -6.61 10.15 0.35
C SER A 232 -7.62 10.56 1.43
N LEU A 233 -8.53 11.48 1.12
CA LEU A 233 -9.56 11.90 2.07
C LEU A 233 -10.44 10.72 2.52
N ASP A 234 -10.75 9.80 1.60
CA ASP A 234 -11.59 8.64 1.87
C ASP A 234 -10.87 7.64 2.81
N ASP A 235 -9.58 7.36 2.59
CA ASP A 235 -8.79 6.50 3.50
C ASP A 235 -8.58 7.18 4.86
N PHE A 236 -8.26 8.47 4.86
CA PHE A 236 -8.10 9.23 6.10
C PHE A 236 -9.39 9.27 6.91
N SER A 237 -10.55 9.32 6.26
CA SER A 237 -11.85 9.22 6.91
C SER A 237 -12.06 7.86 7.59
N LYS A 238 -11.77 6.75 6.89
CA LYS A 238 -11.82 5.40 7.47
C LYS A 238 -10.91 5.28 8.69
N TRP A 239 -9.66 5.75 8.57
CA TRP A 239 -8.71 5.73 9.68
C TRP A 239 -9.18 6.60 10.85
N THR A 240 -9.73 7.77 10.56
CA THR A 240 -10.25 8.68 11.59
C THR A 240 -11.40 8.05 12.38
N GLU A 241 -12.27 7.30 11.72
CA GLU A 241 -13.36 6.58 12.39
C GLU A 241 -12.83 5.49 13.34
N ILE A 242 -11.88 4.67 12.90
CA ILE A 242 -11.25 3.61 13.71
C ILE A 242 -10.58 4.23 14.94
N LEU A 243 -9.73 5.22 14.72
CA LEU A 243 -8.98 5.88 15.78
C LEU A 243 -9.91 6.64 16.76
N ASN A 244 -11.05 7.16 16.29
CA ASN A 244 -12.06 7.75 17.15
C ASN A 244 -12.74 6.69 18.04
N LYS A 245 -13.08 5.51 17.51
CA LYS A 245 -13.61 4.38 18.30
C LYS A 245 -12.61 3.94 19.38
N MET A 246 -11.31 4.02 19.10
CA MET A 246 -10.23 3.75 20.05
C MET A 246 -9.98 4.89 21.06
N GLY A 247 -10.64 6.04 20.89
CA GLY A 247 -10.47 7.20 21.75
C GLY A 247 -9.15 7.94 21.56
N CYS A 248 -8.55 7.89 20.37
CA CYS A 248 -7.35 8.64 20.01
C CYS A 248 -7.65 10.12 19.74
N PHE A 249 -8.88 10.45 19.36
CA PHE A 249 -9.34 11.82 19.11
C PHE A 249 -10.21 12.33 20.26
N THR A 250 -10.17 13.64 20.48
CA THR A 250 -11.21 14.31 21.26
C THR A 250 -12.52 14.37 20.47
N THR A 251 -13.65 14.47 21.19
CA THR A 251 -14.97 14.63 20.57
C THR A 251 -15.02 15.84 19.64
N GLN A 252 -14.32 16.92 19.97
CA GLN A 252 -14.30 18.15 19.16
C GLN A 252 -13.51 17.98 17.87
N GLU A 253 -12.33 17.36 17.92
CA GLU A 253 -11.51 17.08 16.72
C GLU A 253 -12.28 16.20 15.74
N TYR A 254 -12.86 15.10 16.24
CA TYR A 254 -13.64 14.19 15.41
C TYR A 254 -14.87 14.88 14.80
N ALA A 255 -15.61 15.66 15.59
CA ALA A 255 -16.78 16.39 15.09
C ALA A 255 -16.39 17.43 14.02
N ASN A 256 -15.28 18.16 14.22
CA ASN A 256 -14.78 19.12 13.24
C ASN A 256 -14.42 18.42 11.93
N PHE A 257 -13.63 17.34 11.99
CA PHE A 257 -13.28 16.56 10.82
C PHE A 257 -14.52 16.04 10.09
N ASN A 258 -15.45 15.40 10.80
CA ASN A 258 -16.62 14.79 10.18
C ASN A 258 -17.54 15.83 9.52
N ASN A 259 -17.65 17.03 10.09
CA ASN A 259 -18.39 18.14 9.48
C ASN A 259 -17.73 18.59 8.16
N ILE A 260 -16.40 18.77 8.16
CA ILE A 260 -15.66 19.17 6.95
C ILE A 260 -15.75 18.07 5.90
N TYR A 261 -15.52 16.80 6.28
CA TYR A 261 -15.64 15.64 5.39
C TYR A 261 -17.03 15.54 4.75
N THR A 262 -18.10 15.73 5.54
CA THR A 262 -19.47 15.73 5.04
C THR A 262 -19.71 16.87 4.04
N TYR A 263 -19.19 18.06 4.33
CA TYR A 263 -19.31 19.22 3.45
C TYR A 263 -18.54 19.01 2.14
N VAL A 264 -17.30 18.52 2.19
CA VAL A 264 -16.51 18.17 1.01
C VAL A 264 -17.21 17.11 0.16
N ASN A 265 -17.84 16.11 0.79
CA ASN A 265 -18.60 15.10 0.04
C ASN A 265 -19.84 15.67 -0.64
N MET A 266 -20.54 16.61 -0.01
CA MET A 266 -21.64 17.33 -0.63
C MET A 266 -21.14 18.13 -1.84
N LEU A 267 -20.01 18.83 -1.72
CA LEU A 267 -19.38 19.56 -2.83
C LEU A 267 -18.96 18.61 -3.96
N ARG A 268 -18.38 17.44 -3.64
CA ARG A 268 -18.02 16.40 -4.62
C ARG A 268 -19.25 15.91 -5.40
N GLN A 269 -20.38 15.69 -4.73
CA GLN A 269 -21.63 15.32 -5.40
C GLN A 269 -22.17 16.44 -6.31
N GLN A 270 -22.09 17.70 -5.87
CA GLN A 270 -22.46 18.86 -6.70
C GLN A 270 -21.56 18.97 -7.93
N TYR A 271 -20.25 18.80 -7.76
CA TYR A 271 -19.26 18.78 -8.83
C TYR A 271 -19.62 17.71 -9.87
N THR A 272 -19.82 16.46 -9.45
CA THR A 272 -20.17 15.37 -10.38
C THR A 272 -21.48 15.64 -11.14
N SER A 273 -22.49 16.21 -10.48
CA SER A 273 -23.76 16.57 -11.13
C SER A 273 -23.59 17.68 -12.17
N LEU A 274 -22.81 18.71 -11.86
CA LEU A 274 -22.51 19.81 -12.79
C LEU A 274 -21.64 19.32 -13.95
N TRP A 275 -20.66 18.47 -13.68
CA TRP A 275 -19.82 17.86 -14.70
C TRP A 275 -20.63 17.05 -15.71
N SER A 276 -21.59 16.25 -15.25
CA SER A 276 -22.51 15.53 -16.16
C SER A 276 -23.33 16.49 -17.04
N GLN A 277 -23.83 17.59 -16.48
CA GLN A 277 -24.53 18.61 -17.28
C GLN A 277 -23.61 19.30 -18.29
N ALA A 278 -22.36 19.58 -17.93
CA ALA A 278 -21.36 20.11 -18.85
C ALA A 278 -21.09 19.14 -20.00
N VAL A 279 -20.91 17.85 -19.72
CA VAL A 279 -20.70 16.82 -20.76
C VAL A 279 -21.87 16.76 -21.75
N GLU A 280 -23.11 16.84 -21.26
CA GLU A 280 -24.31 16.89 -22.11
C GLU A 280 -24.32 18.14 -23.00
N ALA A 281 -24.09 19.32 -22.42
CA ALA A 281 -24.06 20.58 -23.18
C ALA A 281 -22.90 20.65 -24.19
N TYR A 282 -21.72 20.11 -23.85
CA TYR A 282 -20.60 19.93 -24.76
C TYR A 282 -20.95 19.02 -25.95
N THR A 283 -21.67 17.95 -25.69
CA THR A 283 -22.10 17.02 -26.74
C THR A 283 -23.07 17.70 -27.71
N ILE A 284 -24.04 18.46 -27.18
CA ILE A 284 -25.04 19.18 -28.00
C ILE A 284 -24.38 20.27 -28.85
N THR A 285 -23.49 21.07 -28.25
CA THR A 285 -22.76 22.12 -28.96
C THR A 285 -21.86 21.54 -30.06
N ALA A 286 -21.14 20.46 -29.78
CA ALA A 286 -20.31 19.77 -30.78
C ALA A 286 -21.12 19.24 -31.97
N LEU A 287 -22.32 18.69 -31.73
CA LEU A 287 -23.21 18.24 -32.81
C LEU A 287 -23.68 19.41 -33.69
N SER A 288 -24.04 20.54 -33.08
CA SER A 288 -24.41 21.75 -33.81
C SER A 288 -23.24 22.30 -34.64
N ASP A 289 -22.03 22.30 -34.09
CA ASP A 289 -20.81 22.73 -34.79
C ASP A 289 -20.50 21.81 -35.98
N GLU A 290 -20.64 20.49 -35.82
CA GLU A 290 -20.44 19.52 -36.91
C GLU A 290 -21.44 19.72 -38.06
N GLU A 291 -22.72 19.89 -37.75
CA GLU A 291 -23.75 20.13 -38.76
C GLU A 291 -23.59 21.49 -39.46
N THR A 292 -23.23 22.54 -38.72
CA THR A 292 -23.00 23.87 -39.29
C THR A 292 -21.76 23.94 -40.18
N ALA A 293 -20.70 23.18 -39.86
CA ALA A 293 -19.46 23.16 -40.64
C ALA A 293 -19.67 22.78 -42.11
N SER A 294 -20.62 21.87 -42.40
CA SER A 294 -20.97 21.48 -43.78
C SER A 294 -21.58 22.63 -44.58
N TYR A 295 -22.43 23.44 -43.95
CA TYR A 295 -23.03 24.62 -44.58
C TYR A 295 -22.02 25.77 -44.73
N GLU A 296 -21.13 25.95 -43.75
CA GLU A 296 -20.06 26.95 -43.82
C GLU A 296 -19.05 26.65 -44.94
N ALA A 297 -18.73 25.38 -45.18
CA ALA A 297 -17.90 24.97 -46.32
C ALA A 297 -18.55 25.32 -47.68
N GLN A 298 -19.87 25.14 -47.79
CA GLN A 298 -20.62 25.52 -48.98
C GLN A 298 -20.65 27.05 -49.17
N LEU A 299 -20.86 27.81 -48.09
CA LEU A 299 -20.78 29.27 -48.11
C LEU A 299 -19.42 29.77 -48.58
N ASN A 300 -18.33 29.18 -48.08
CA ASN A 300 -16.97 29.53 -48.51
C ASN A 300 -16.75 29.27 -50.00
N THR A 301 -17.32 28.18 -50.53
CA THR A 301 -17.28 27.88 -51.96
C THR A 301 -18.04 28.93 -52.77
N ILE A 302 -19.23 29.32 -52.31
CA ILE A 302 -20.01 30.40 -52.96
C ILE A 302 -19.24 31.71 -52.96
N TYR A 303 -18.59 32.08 -51.85
CA TYR A 303 -17.77 33.30 -51.79
C TYR A 303 -16.63 33.28 -52.80
N GLN A 304 -15.94 32.14 -52.95
CA GLN A 304 -14.87 31.99 -53.95
C GLN A 304 -15.42 32.15 -55.37
N ILE A 305 -16.52 31.47 -55.70
CA ILE A 305 -17.13 31.56 -57.03
C ILE A 305 -17.58 32.99 -57.34
N VAL A 306 -18.22 33.67 -56.39
CA VAL A 306 -18.66 35.06 -56.58
C VAL A 306 -17.46 35.98 -56.81
N GLN A 307 -16.37 35.80 -56.06
CA GLN A 307 -15.14 36.57 -56.24
C GLN A 307 -14.54 36.36 -57.65
N ASP A 308 -14.46 35.11 -58.12
CA ASP A 308 -13.97 34.80 -59.47
C ASP A 308 -14.85 35.42 -60.57
N ILE A 309 -16.17 35.41 -60.36
CA ILE A 309 -17.12 36.05 -61.29
C ILE A 309 -16.95 37.58 -61.28
N GLU A 310 -16.80 38.20 -60.10
CA GLU A 310 -16.59 39.64 -59.98
C GLU A 310 -15.30 40.09 -60.66
N GLU A 311 -14.22 39.30 -60.57
CA GLU A 311 -12.97 39.54 -61.30
C GLU A 311 -13.20 39.45 -62.82
N THR A 312 -13.92 38.44 -63.30
CA THR A 312 -14.25 38.27 -64.73
C THR A 312 -15.10 39.42 -65.26
N ILE A 313 -16.08 39.89 -64.47
CA ILE A 313 -16.91 41.06 -64.81
C ILE A 313 -16.05 42.32 -64.89
N LEU A 314 -15.11 42.51 -63.97
CA LEU A 314 -14.19 43.65 -63.96
C LEU A 314 -13.29 43.66 -65.20
N GLU A 315 -12.75 42.50 -65.59
CA GLU A 315 -11.98 42.35 -66.83
C GLU A 315 -12.83 42.68 -68.07
N GLY A 316 -14.06 42.14 -68.13
CA GLY A 316 -15.01 42.42 -69.20
C GLY A 316 -15.36 43.91 -69.32
N ASN A 317 -15.63 44.58 -68.19
CA ASN A 317 -15.89 46.01 -68.17
C ASN A 317 -14.65 46.82 -68.61
N SER A 318 -13.46 46.46 -68.15
CA SER A 318 -12.22 47.12 -68.59
C SER A 318 -12.03 47.00 -70.12
N ARG A 319 -12.34 45.84 -70.69
CA ARG A 319 -12.32 45.62 -72.13
C ARG A 319 -13.37 46.45 -72.88
N LEU A 320 -14.55 46.61 -72.29
CA LEU A 320 -15.63 47.47 -72.82
C LEU A 320 -15.22 48.95 -72.84
N GLU A 321 -14.51 49.43 -71.81
CA GLU A 321 -13.96 50.80 -71.76
C GLU A 321 -12.91 51.01 -72.89
N GLU A 322 -12.02 50.04 -73.12
CA GLU A 322 -11.02 50.09 -74.20
C GLU A 322 -11.64 50.18 -75.59
N LEU A 323 -12.77 49.49 -75.80
CA LEU A 323 -13.52 49.50 -77.06
C LEU A 323 -14.40 50.76 -77.22
N GLY A 324 -14.41 51.66 -76.22
CA GLY A 324 -15.17 52.92 -76.25
C GLY A 324 -16.68 52.74 -76.08
N SER A 325 -17.10 51.66 -75.43
CA SER A 325 -18.52 51.27 -75.33
C SER A 325 -19.31 51.96 -74.20
N ASP A 326 -18.63 52.74 -73.35
CA ASP A 326 -19.26 53.51 -72.26
C ASP A 326 -20.16 54.64 -72.78
N ASP A 327 -20.03 55.00 -74.05
CA ASP A 327 -20.90 55.93 -74.75
C ASP A 327 -22.13 55.18 -75.31
N PRO A 328 -23.37 55.52 -74.90
CA PRO A 328 -24.60 54.93 -75.46
C PRO A 328 -24.71 54.98 -76.99
N TRP A 329 -23.89 55.81 -77.64
CA TRP A 329 -23.81 55.99 -79.08
C TRP A 329 -22.69 55.19 -79.76
N TRP A 330 -22.00 54.27 -79.07
CA TRP A 330 -20.92 53.45 -79.62
C TRP A 330 -21.31 52.74 -80.94
N LYS A 331 -22.58 52.30 -81.05
CA LYS A 331 -23.15 51.66 -82.24
C LYS A 331 -23.14 52.55 -83.50
N TYR A 332 -22.87 53.85 -83.37
CA TYR A 332 -22.82 54.81 -84.47
C TYR A 332 -21.40 55.22 -84.88
N TYR A 333 -20.38 54.94 -84.05
CA TYR A 333 -18.99 55.35 -84.31
C TYR A 333 -18.02 54.17 -84.56
N LEU A 334 -18.38 52.94 -84.19
CA LEU A 334 -17.58 51.75 -84.53
C LEU A 334 -17.58 51.48 -86.03
N LYS A 335 -16.38 51.25 -86.58
CA LYS A 335 -16.13 51.15 -88.02
C LYS A 335 -16.17 49.71 -88.54
N SER A 336 -16.06 48.67 -87.70
CA SER A 336 -16.16 47.27 -88.11
C SER A 336 -17.39 46.58 -87.50
N VAL A 337 -17.89 45.52 -88.16
CA VAL A 337 -18.94 44.65 -87.62
C VAL A 337 -18.39 43.81 -86.46
N GLU A 338 -17.13 43.41 -86.56
CA GLU A 338 -16.43 42.59 -85.57
C GLU A 338 -16.37 43.26 -84.18
N GLU A 339 -16.07 44.56 -84.11
CA GLU A 339 -16.05 45.32 -82.83
C GLU A 339 -17.43 45.40 -82.18
N ARG A 340 -18.50 45.41 -82.98
CA ARG A 340 -19.88 45.44 -82.47
C ARG A 340 -20.29 44.09 -81.91
N ASP A 341 -19.95 43.02 -82.62
CA ASP A 341 -20.23 41.65 -82.20
C ASP A 341 -19.46 41.31 -80.91
N GLU A 342 -18.20 41.74 -80.77
CA GLU A 342 -17.39 41.57 -79.54
C GLU A 342 -18.03 42.30 -78.33
N ILE A 343 -18.49 43.54 -78.50
CA ILE A 343 -19.17 44.30 -77.43
C ILE A 343 -20.50 43.65 -77.04
N GLU A 344 -21.30 43.18 -78.01
CA GLU A 344 -22.57 42.50 -77.70
C GLU A 344 -22.33 41.17 -76.99
N GLU A 345 -21.29 40.42 -77.36
CA GLU A 345 -20.88 39.19 -76.68
C GLU A 345 -20.42 39.45 -75.23
N ILE A 346 -19.55 40.45 -75.01
CA ILE A 346 -19.06 40.79 -73.67
C ILE A 346 -20.23 41.26 -72.78
N ASN A 347 -21.11 42.13 -73.27
CA ASN A 347 -22.29 42.57 -72.51
C ASN A 347 -23.22 41.40 -72.17
N SER A 348 -23.50 40.51 -73.13
CA SER A 348 -24.32 39.32 -72.89
C SER A 348 -23.69 38.39 -71.85
N ASN A 349 -22.36 38.25 -71.84
CA ASN A 349 -21.63 37.46 -70.86
C ASN A 349 -21.69 38.10 -69.47
N ILE A 350 -21.48 39.42 -69.37
CA ILE A 350 -21.59 40.17 -68.10
C ILE A 350 -23.01 40.05 -67.52
N ASP A 351 -24.05 40.23 -68.33
CA ASP A 351 -25.44 40.08 -67.88
C ASP A 351 -25.72 38.66 -67.37
N SER A 352 -25.19 37.64 -68.07
CA SER A 352 -25.29 36.24 -67.63
C SER A 352 -24.56 36.00 -66.30
N LEU A 353 -23.38 36.57 -66.12
CA LEU A 353 -22.59 36.46 -64.88
C LEU A 353 -23.27 37.16 -63.70
N TYR A 354 -23.86 38.35 -63.90
CA TYR A 354 -24.68 39.00 -62.87
C TYR A 354 -25.90 38.17 -62.49
N ALA A 355 -26.55 37.50 -63.46
CA ALA A 355 -27.64 36.59 -63.17
C ALA A 355 -27.19 35.38 -62.34
N GLN A 356 -26.01 34.81 -62.63
CA GLN A 356 -25.41 33.73 -61.83
C GLN A 356 -25.10 34.17 -60.40
N VAL A 357 -24.51 35.36 -60.22
CA VAL A 357 -24.27 35.98 -58.91
C VAL A 357 -25.59 36.13 -58.14
N GLY A 358 -26.67 36.58 -58.78
CA GLY A 358 -28.00 36.66 -58.16
C GLY A 358 -28.54 35.32 -57.63
N VAL A 359 -28.31 34.23 -58.36
CA VAL A 359 -28.68 32.86 -57.92
C VAL A 359 -27.83 32.45 -56.72
N LEU A 360 -26.51 32.65 -56.78
CA LEU A 360 -25.58 32.32 -55.70
C LEU A 360 -25.86 33.12 -54.41
N TRP A 361 -26.27 34.39 -54.52
CA TRP A 361 -26.71 35.19 -53.37
C TRP A 361 -27.99 34.64 -52.73
N THR A 362 -28.90 34.10 -53.54
CA THR A 362 -30.12 33.45 -53.04
C THR A 362 -29.77 32.15 -52.29
N GLU A 363 -28.85 31.36 -52.84
CA GLU A 363 -28.36 30.13 -52.20
C GLU A 363 -27.60 30.43 -50.89
N LYS A 364 -26.77 31.47 -50.88
CA LYS A 364 -26.12 31.99 -49.66
C LYS A 364 -27.14 32.30 -48.56
N GLU A 365 -28.22 33.00 -48.90
CA GLU A 365 -29.24 33.37 -47.91
C GLU A 365 -29.98 32.12 -47.35
N GLN A 366 -30.22 31.12 -48.20
CA GLN A 366 -30.77 29.84 -47.77
C GLN A 366 -29.82 29.10 -46.82
N LEU A 367 -28.51 29.07 -47.12
CA LEU A 367 -27.50 28.46 -46.26
C LEU A 367 -27.37 29.19 -44.90
N ASN A 368 -27.38 30.53 -44.89
CA ASN A 368 -27.40 31.30 -43.64
C ASN A 368 -28.65 30.98 -42.80
N THR A 369 -29.81 30.86 -43.44
CA THR A 369 -31.06 30.44 -42.78
C THR A 369 -30.94 29.03 -42.22
N ALA A 370 -30.36 28.09 -42.97
CA ALA A 370 -30.13 26.72 -42.51
C ALA A 370 -29.19 26.66 -41.30
N ILE A 371 -28.08 27.42 -41.32
CA ILE A 371 -27.16 27.55 -40.18
C ILE A 371 -27.88 28.08 -38.94
N SER A 372 -28.67 29.14 -39.10
CA SER A 372 -29.46 29.69 -37.99
C SER A 372 -30.43 28.65 -37.43
N LEU A 373 -31.14 27.92 -38.30
CA LEU A 373 -32.09 26.90 -37.89
C LEU A 373 -31.42 25.73 -37.16
N VAL A 374 -30.25 25.28 -37.61
CA VAL A 374 -29.46 24.26 -36.90
C VAL A 374 -29.08 24.77 -35.52
N ARG A 375 -28.50 25.98 -35.42
CA ARG A 375 -28.13 26.56 -34.12
C ARG A 375 -29.31 26.72 -33.17
N ASP A 376 -30.47 27.12 -33.68
CA ASP A 376 -31.71 27.22 -32.90
C ASP A 376 -32.23 25.84 -32.48
N THR A 377 -32.15 24.83 -33.37
CA THR A 377 -32.60 23.45 -33.09
C THR A 377 -31.81 22.81 -31.96
N TYR A 378 -30.52 23.12 -31.86
CA TYR A 378 -29.62 22.63 -30.80
C TYR A 378 -29.48 23.61 -29.63
N ASP A 379 -30.29 24.68 -29.56
CA ASP A 379 -30.21 25.72 -28.53
C ASP A 379 -28.77 26.22 -28.29
N TYR A 380 -27.98 26.37 -29.35
CA TYR A 380 -26.52 26.53 -29.29
C TYR A 380 -26.08 27.67 -28.35
N THR A 381 -26.68 28.84 -28.50
CA THR A 381 -26.37 30.03 -27.68
C THR A 381 -26.65 29.77 -26.20
N GLN A 382 -27.80 29.16 -25.88
CA GLN A 382 -28.16 28.86 -24.49
C GLN A 382 -27.20 27.82 -23.89
N ASN A 383 -26.83 26.80 -24.67
CA ASN A 383 -25.89 25.77 -24.23
C ASN A 383 -24.46 26.33 -24.04
N SER A 384 -24.02 27.24 -24.89
CA SER A 384 -22.71 27.91 -24.73
C SER A 384 -22.67 28.81 -23.48
N GLU A 385 -23.74 29.57 -23.21
CA GLU A 385 -23.87 30.36 -21.98
C GLU A 385 -23.96 29.47 -20.72
N LEU A 386 -24.68 28.35 -20.82
CA LEU A 386 -24.77 27.35 -19.77
C LEU A 386 -23.40 26.73 -19.46
N LEU A 387 -22.62 26.34 -20.48
CA LEU A 387 -21.26 25.81 -20.32
C LEU A 387 -20.37 26.80 -19.57
N THR A 388 -20.32 28.06 -20.00
CA THR A 388 -19.55 29.12 -19.33
C THR A 388 -19.95 29.25 -17.85
N THR A 389 -21.24 29.14 -17.55
CA THR A 389 -21.76 29.21 -16.18
C THR A 389 -21.40 27.97 -15.35
N ILE A 390 -21.46 26.78 -15.96
CA ILE A 390 -21.12 25.52 -15.30
C ILE A 390 -19.62 25.49 -14.98
N GLU A 391 -18.76 25.89 -15.92
CA GLU A 391 -17.31 25.95 -15.72
C GLU A 391 -16.92 26.84 -14.56
N GLY A 392 -17.48 28.07 -14.49
CA GLY A 392 -17.24 28.95 -13.35
C GLY A 392 -17.67 28.34 -12.02
N LYS A 393 -18.79 27.61 -11.98
CA LYS A 393 -19.24 26.91 -10.77
C LYS A 393 -18.36 25.72 -10.42
N LEU A 394 -17.84 24.98 -11.40
CA LEU A 394 -16.92 23.87 -11.18
C LEU A 394 -15.61 24.40 -10.56
N ASP A 395 -15.05 25.49 -11.10
CA ASP A 395 -13.86 26.16 -10.56
C ASP A 395 -14.08 26.64 -9.12
N ASP A 396 -15.22 27.26 -8.83
CA ASP A 396 -15.59 27.71 -7.48
C ASP A 396 -15.69 26.52 -6.51
N ILE A 397 -16.31 25.41 -6.92
CA ILE A 397 -16.41 24.20 -6.10
C ILE A 397 -15.04 23.57 -5.87
N GLU A 398 -14.17 23.49 -6.88
CA GLU A 398 -12.81 22.99 -6.70
C GLU A 398 -12.00 23.82 -5.71
N ALA A 399 -12.10 25.15 -5.81
CA ALA A 399 -11.43 26.07 -4.90
C ALA A 399 -11.93 25.89 -3.47
N GLU A 400 -13.24 25.73 -3.28
CA GLU A 400 -13.83 25.47 -1.97
C GLU A 400 -13.39 24.10 -1.42
N ILE A 401 -13.39 23.04 -2.22
CA ILE A 401 -12.88 21.72 -1.79
C ILE A 401 -11.41 21.83 -1.34
N LYS A 402 -10.55 22.51 -2.12
CA LYS A 402 -9.14 22.75 -1.75
C LYS A 402 -9.04 23.52 -0.43
N SER A 403 -9.85 24.55 -0.24
CA SER A 403 -9.93 25.32 1.02
C SER A 403 -10.27 24.43 2.21
N GLN A 404 -11.29 23.57 2.06
CA GLN A 404 -11.72 22.65 3.12
C GLN A 404 -10.66 21.57 3.43
N LEU A 405 -9.92 21.08 2.43
CA LEU A 405 -8.79 20.17 2.64
C LEU A 405 -7.67 20.85 3.44
N THR A 406 -7.36 22.12 3.16
CA THR A 406 -6.40 22.89 3.96
C THR A 406 -6.85 23.03 5.42
N ILE A 407 -8.15 23.17 5.70
CA ILE A 407 -8.64 23.19 7.08
C ILE A 407 -8.40 21.83 7.78
N ILE A 408 -8.55 20.70 7.09
CA ILE A 408 -8.21 19.38 7.64
C ILE A 408 -6.71 19.29 7.93
N GLU A 409 -5.87 19.78 7.01
CA GLU A 409 -4.42 19.81 7.15
C GLU A 409 -3.99 20.63 8.38
N GLU A 410 -4.60 21.80 8.58
CA GLU A 410 -4.36 22.65 9.74
C GLU A 410 -4.89 22.04 11.04
N LEU A 411 -6.08 21.43 11.02
CA LEU A 411 -6.72 20.82 12.18
C LEU A 411 -5.84 19.71 12.80
N PHE A 412 -5.22 18.89 11.95
CA PHE A 412 -4.38 17.77 12.37
C PHE A 412 -2.88 18.05 12.28
N ASN A 413 -2.48 19.22 11.79
CA ASN A 413 -1.08 19.58 11.51
C ASN A 413 -0.39 18.53 10.61
N ILE A 414 -1.04 18.20 9.50
CA ILE A 414 -0.59 17.25 8.46
C ILE A 414 -0.36 17.99 7.14
N ARG A 415 0.35 17.37 6.19
CA ARG A 415 0.88 18.10 5.03
C ARG A 415 0.06 17.99 3.75
N ALA A 416 -0.60 16.86 3.51
CA ALA A 416 -1.31 16.66 2.25
C ALA A 416 -2.44 15.62 2.37
N VAL A 417 -3.67 16.10 2.28
CA VAL A 417 -4.86 15.27 2.06
C VAL A 417 -5.35 15.47 0.64
N THR A 418 -5.45 14.38 -0.13
CA THR A 418 -5.84 14.45 -1.55
C THR A 418 -7.23 13.90 -1.78
N ILE A 419 -7.94 14.44 -2.76
CA ILE A 419 -9.22 13.89 -3.22
C ILE A 419 -9.21 13.81 -4.74
N GLU A 420 -9.78 12.73 -5.29
CA GLU A 420 -10.06 12.64 -6.72
C GLU A 420 -11.44 13.26 -7.01
N LEU A 421 -11.46 14.23 -7.91
CA LEU A 421 -12.68 14.78 -8.52
C LEU A 421 -12.78 14.13 -9.91
N LYS A 422 -13.65 13.13 -10.03
CA LYS A 422 -13.90 12.39 -11.28
C LYS A 422 -15.31 12.66 -11.77
#